data_AF-A0A953PJI3-F1
#
_entry.id   AF-A0A953PJI3-F1
#
_cell.length_a   1.000
_cell.length_b   1.000
_cell.length_c   1.000
_cell.angle_alpha   90.00
_cell.angle_beta   90.00
_cell.angle_gamma   90.00
#
_symmetry.space_group_name_H-M   'P 1'
#
loop_
_entity.id
_entity.type
_entity.pdbx_description
1 polymer ?
#
loop_
_entity_poly.entity_id
_entity_poly.type
_entity_poly.pdbx_seq_one_letter_code
_entity_poly.pdbx_strand_id
1 'polypeptide(L)'
;MRRNWSLRQLLAILRGIALMVVVFLSLILLQLVPSLIRGGFSGVRDHIARVAITGVPPERWGIAVLRMYEALSAIVLLVCILFIAQRYLGRKLASGSGTPERTTR
;
A
#
# COMPACT_ATOMS: atom_id res chain seq x y z
N MET A 1 17.56 18.58 19.08
CA MET A 1 16.26 18.05 19.57
C MET A 1 15.09 18.16 18.57
N ARG A 2 14.79 19.31 17.93
CA ARG A 2 13.64 19.47 16.99
C ARG A 2 13.56 18.47 15.81
N ARG A 3 14.69 18.08 15.22
CA ARG A 3 14.72 17.20 14.02
C ARG A 3 14.26 15.76 14.28
N ASN A 4 14.43 15.26 15.51
CA ASN A 4 13.96 13.92 15.88
C ASN A 4 12.43 13.92 16.10
N TRP A 5 11.85 15.04 16.52
CA TRP A 5 10.40 15.20 16.69
C TRP A 5 9.67 15.22 15.35
N SER A 6 10.15 16.01 14.38
CA SER A 6 9.55 16.05 13.03
C SER A 6 9.64 14.70 12.31
N LEU A 7 10.74 13.96 12.47
CA LEU A 7 10.89 12.61 11.91
C LEU A 7 9.94 11.59 12.54
N ARG A 8 9.69 11.67 13.85
CA ARG A 8 8.70 10.82 14.54
C ARG A 8 7.28 11.13 14.09
N GLN A 9 6.96 12.41 13.91
CA GLN A 9 5.66 12.86 13.42
C GLN A 9 5.40 12.42 11.97
N LEU A 10 6.43 12.54 11.11
CA LEU A 10 6.39 12.02 9.74
C LEU A 10 6.20 10.50 9.71
N LEU A 11 6.88 9.75 10.58
CA LEU A 11 6.71 8.30 10.70
C LEU A 11 5.29 7.93 11.15
N ALA A 12 4.70 8.67 12.08
CA ALA A 12 3.32 8.46 12.53
C ALA A 12 2.31 8.70 11.39
N ILE A 13 2.49 9.76 10.61
CA ILE A 13 1.67 10.04 9.42
C ILE A 13 1.81 8.91 8.40
N LEU A 14 3.04 8.47 8.08
CA LEU A 14 3.26 7.35 7.18
C LEU A 14 2.62 6.05 7.67
N ARG A 15 2.62 5.79 8.99
CA ARG A 15 1.92 4.64 9.59
C ARG A 15 0.41 4.74 9.44
N GLY A 16 -0.17 5.92 9.67
CA GLY A 16 -1.59 6.16 9.44
C GLY A 16 -1.98 5.87 8.00
N ILE A 17 -1.25 6.45 7.03
CA ILE A 17 -1.51 6.25 5.60
C ILE A 17 -1.34 4.78 5.22
N ALA A 18 -0.24 4.14 5.62
CA ALA A 18 -0.01 2.73 5.34
C ALA A 18 -1.13 1.84 5.89
N LEU A 19 -1.63 2.12 7.10
CA LEU A 19 -2.73 1.38 7.70
C LEU A 19 -4.02 1.56 6.90
N MET A 20 -4.36 2.78 6.48
CA MET A 20 -5.52 3.02 5.61
C MET A 20 -5.42 2.25 4.30
N VAL A 21 -4.25 2.25 3.66
CA VAL A 21 -4.02 1.52 2.41
C VAL A 21 -4.12 0.00 2.63
N VAL A 22 -3.57 -0.53 3.72
CA VAL A 22 -3.67 -1.96 4.05
C VAL A 22 -5.11 -2.38 4.31
N VAL A 23 -5.87 -1.60 5.06
CA VAL A 23 -7.30 -1.87 5.30
C VAL A 23 -8.06 -1.85 3.98
N PHE A 24 -7.84 -0.84 3.14
CA PHE A 24 -8.46 -0.75 1.83
C PHE A 24 -8.13 -1.97 0.95
N LEU A 25 -6.86 -2.38 0.90
CA LEU A 25 -6.43 -3.55 0.14
C LEU A 25 -7.05 -4.84 0.68
N SER A 26 -7.17 -4.97 2.00
CA SER A 26 -7.80 -6.12 2.66
C SER A 26 -9.27 -6.24 2.30
N LEU A 27 -10.00 -5.12 2.20
CA LEU A 27 -11.39 -5.11 1.75
C LEU A 27 -11.52 -5.55 0.29
N ILE A 28 -10.60 -5.11 -0.59
CA ILE A 28 -10.57 -5.58 -1.99
C ILE A 28 -10.30 -7.09 -2.04
N LEU A 29 -9.29 -7.55 -1.30
CA LEU A 29 -8.95 -8.97 -1.21
C LEU A 29 -10.12 -9.81 -0.68
N LEU A 30 -10.84 -9.32 0.32
CA LEU A 30 -12.00 -10.00 0.90
C LEU A 30 -13.11 -10.23 -0.16
N GLN A 31 -13.33 -9.28 -1.05
CA GLN A 31 -14.27 -9.46 -2.18
C GLN A 31 -13.77 -10.47 -3.21
N LEU A 32 -12.45 -10.65 -3.33
CA LEU A 32 -11.83 -11.61 -4.24
C LEU A 32 -11.79 -13.04 -3.69
N VAL A 33 -11.87 -13.23 -2.37
CA VAL A 33 -11.88 -14.55 -1.70
C VAL A 33 -12.92 -15.52 -2.30
N PRO A 34 -14.21 -15.18 -2.44
CA PRO A 34 -15.19 -16.11 -3.01
C PRO A 34 -14.89 -16.48 -4.48
N SER A 35 -14.34 -15.55 -5.25
CA SER A 35 -13.91 -15.80 -6.64
C SER A 35 -12.68 -16.70 -6.69
N LEU A 36 -11.76 -16.54 -5.73
CA LEU A 36 -10.58 -17.38 -5.56
C LEU A 36 -10.95 -18.81 -5.16
N ILE A 37 -11.91 -18.99 -4.25
CA ILE A 37 -12.36 -20.32 -3.78
C ILE A 37 -13.10 -21.08 -4.90
N ARG A 38 -13.93 -20.39 -5.70
CA ARG A 38 -14.75 -21.02 -6.73
C ARG A 38 -14.04 -21.27 -8.06
N GLY A 39 -13.04 -20.46 -8.41
CA GLY A 39 -12.40 -20.51 -9.74
C GLY A 39 -10.89 -20.29 -9.72
N GLY A 40 -10.25 -20.29 -8.54
CA GLY A 40 -8.82 -20.05 -8.41
C GLY A 40 -8.39 -18.69 -8.97
N PHE A 41 -7.17 -18.66 -9.51
CA PHE A 41 -6.61 -17.44 -10.10
C PHE A 41 -7.37 -16.97 -11.36
N SER A 42 -7.96 -17.90 -12.12
CA SER A 42 -8.80 -17.55 -13.28
C SER A 42 -10.07 -16.85 -12.84
N GLY A 43 -10.76 -17.36 -11.81
CA GLY A 43 -11.96 -16.75 -11.26
C GLY A 43 -11.74 -15.34 -10.71
N VAL A 44 -10.56 -15.08 -10.13
CA VAL A 44 -10.13 -13.74 -9.72
C VAL A 44 -9.97 -12.80 -10.92
N ARG A 45 -9.30 -13.24 -11.99
CA ARG A 45 -9.15 -12.41 -13.21
C ARG A 45 -10.49 -12.09 -13.85
N ASP A 46 -11.40 -13.05 -13.93
CA ASP A 46 -12.74 -12.86 -14.49
C ASP A 46 -13.61 -11.93 -13.63
N HIS A 47 -13.44 -12.00 -12.31
CA HIS A 47 -14.11 -11.08 -11.41
C HIS A 47 -13.60 -9.64 -11.58
N ILE A 48 -12.28 -9.45 -11.62
CA ILE A 48 -11.67 -8.12 -11.86
C ILE A 48 -12.08 -7.56 -13.21
N ALA A 49 -12.08 -8.38 -14.27
CA ALA A 49 -12.52 -7.97 -15.59
C ALA A 49 -13.99 -7.52 -15.58
N ARG A 50 -14.89 -8.27 -14.93
CA ARG A 50 -16.29 -7.87 -14.77
C ARG A 50 -16.46 -6.56 -14.03
N VAL A 51 -15.76 -6.38 -12.90
CA VAL A 51 -15.82 -5.12 -12.15
C VAL A 51 -15.31 -3.95 -13.00
N ALA A 52 -14.23 -4.15 -13.75
CA ALA A 52 -13.64 -3.11 -14.59
C ALA A 52 -14.56 -2.66 -15.74
N ILE A 53 -15.35 -3.58 -16.31
CA ILE A 53 -16.28 -3.25 -17.41
C ILE A 53 -17.67 -2.81 -16.92
N THR A 54 -17.94 -2.87 -15.62
CA THR A 54 -19.25 -2.51 -15.05
C THR A 54 -19.54 -1.03 -15.30
N GLY A 55 -20.60 -0.74 -16.06
CA GLY A 55 -20.97 0.64 -16.43
C GLY A 55 -20.11 1.25 -17.56
N VAL A 56 -19.26 0.46 -18.21
CA VAL A 56 -18.41 0.91 -19.33
C VAL A 56 -19.00 0.43 -20.66
N PRO A 57 -19.02 1.26 -21.72
CA PRO A 57 -19.42 0.84 -23.06
C PRO A 57 -18.52 -0.29 -23.61
N PRO A 58 -19.05 -1.25 -24.38
CA PRO A 58 -18.29 -2.39 -24.88
C PRO A 58 -17.09 -2.02 -25.73
N GLU A 59 -17.13 -0.87 -26.42
CA GLU A 59 -16.03 -0.35 -27.22
C GLU A 59 -14.81 0.01 -26.38
N ARG A 60 -14.98 0.19 -25.06
CA ARG A 60 -13.94 0.61 -24.11
C ARG A 60 -13.56 -0.44 -23.09
N TRP A 61 -14.12 -1.64 -23.14
CA TRP A 61 -13.87 -2.70 -22.16
C TRP A 61 -12.38 -3.05 -22.03
N GLY A 62 -11.67 -3.18 -23.16
CA GLY A 62 -10.23 -3.46 -23.15
C GLY A 62 -9.42 -2.40 -22.39
N ILE A 63 -9.75 -1.12 -22.60
CA ILE A 63 -9.10 0.01 -21.93
C ILE A 63 -9.45 0.03 -20.45
N ALA A 64 -10.71 -0.23 -20.09
CA ALA A 64 -11.14 -0.25 -18.69
C ALA A 64 -10.47 -1.35 -17.88
N VAL A 65 -10.37 -2.56 -18.44
CA VAL A 65 -9.63 -3.67 -17.83
C VAL A 65 -8.15 -3.33 -17.67
N LEU A 66 -7.52 -2.74 -18.69
CA LEU A 66 -6.12 -2.31 -18.62
C LEU A 66 -5.90 -1.27 -17.52
N ARG A 67 -6.74 -0.22 -17.47
CA ARG A 67 -6.70 0.82 -16.43
C ARG A 67 -6.89 0.26 -15.03
N MET A 68 -7.73 -0.75 -14.87
CA MET A 68 -7.93 -1.42 -13.59
C MET A 68 -6.66 -2.13 -13.12
N TYR A 69 -5.96 -2.85 -14.00
CA TYR A 69 -4.67 -3.48 -13.68
C TYR A 69 -3.57 -2.44 -13.42
N GLU A 70 -3.55 -1.32 -14.16
CA GLU A 70 -2.65 -0.19 -13.87
C GLU A 70 -2.90 0.38 -12.47
N ALA A 71 -4.17 0.61 -12.10
CA ALA A 71 -4.53 1.11 -10.78
C ALA A 71 -4.13 0.14 -9.66
N LEU A 72 -4.40 -1.16 -9.83
CA LEU A 72 -4.00 -2.19 -8.88
C LEU A 72 -2.48 -2.25 -8.70
N SER A 73 -1.72 -2.22 -9.80
CA SER A 73 -0.25 -2.25 -9.74
C SER A 73 0.33 -0.98 -9.10
N ALA A 74 -0.25 0.19 -9.37
CA ALA A 74 0.12 1.44 -8.74
C ALA A 74 -0.12 1.43 -7.21
N ILE A 75 -1.25 0.86 -6.77
CA ILE A 75 -1.55 0.71 -5.33
C ILE A 75 -0.53 -0.22 -4.66
N VAL A 76 -0.20 -1.36 -5.29
CA VAL A 76 0.83 -2.28 -4.76
C VAL A 76 2.19 -1.59 -4.67
N LEU A 77 2.57 -0.84 -5.70
CA LEU A 77 3.83 -0.08 -5.70
C LEU A 77 3.84 0.97 -4.58
N LEU A 78 2.73 1.68 -4.38
CA LEU A 78 2.58 2.66 -3.29
C LEU A 78 2.77 2.00 -1.92
N VAL A 79 2.20 0.81 -1.69
CA VAL A 79 2.39 0.04 -0.45
C VAL A 79 3.88 -0.27 -0.24
N CYS A 80 4.58 -0.75 -1.27
CA CYS A 80 6.01 -1.05 -1.19
C CYS A 80 6.83 0.21 -0.85
N ILE A 81 6.55 1.34 -1.49
CA ILE A 81 7.23 2.61 -1.23
C ILE A 81 7.00 3.06 0.22
N LEU A 82 5.74 3.02 0.69
CA LEU A 82 5.40 3.38 2.07
C LEU A 82 6.13 2.49 3.08
N PHE A 83 6.17 1.18 2.84
CA PHE A 83 6.87 0.22 3.68
C PHE A 83 8.38 0.50 3.74
N ILE A 84 9.01 0.74 2.60
CA ILE A 84 10.44 1.07 2.52
C ILE A 84 10.72 2.39 3.25
N ALA A 85 9.90 3.41 3.03
CA ALA A 85 10.03 4.71 3.69
C ALA A 85 9.91 4.57 5.22
N GLN A 86 8.91 3.84 5.71
CA GLN A 86 8.76 3.54 7.14
C GLN A 86 9.98 2.80 7.71
N ARG A 87 10.47 1.78 7.00
CA ARG A 87 11.66 1.00 7.42
C ARG A 87 12.92 1.85 7.43
N TYR A 88 13.07 2.75 6.47
CA TYR A 88 14.21 3.66 6.39
C TYR A 88 14.16 4.71 7.51
N LEU A 89 13.01 5.36 7.73
CA LEU A 89 12.83 6.32 8.82
C LEU A 89 13.00 5.68 10.20
N GLY A 90 12.47 4.47 10.40
CA GLY A 90 12.65 3.71 11.63
C GLY A 90 14.11 3.40 11.92
N ARG A 91 14.86 2.92 10.92
CA ARG A 91 16.32 2.68 11.06
C ARG A 91 17.08 3.97 11.37
N LYS A 92 16.76 5.07 10.69
CA LYS A 92 17.44 6.37 10.88
C LYS A 92 17.20 6.96 12.27
N LEU A 93 16.01 6.77 12.83
CA LEU A 93 15.69 7.17 14.21
C LEU A 93 16.42 6.32 15.24
N ALA A 94 16.55 5.00 15.02
CA ALA A 94 17.27 4.10 15.90
C ALA A 94 18.80 4.34 15.90
N SER A 95 19.39 4.67 14.74
CA SER A 95 20.81 5.04 14.65
C SER A 95 21.12 6.40 15.28
N GLY A 96 20.16 7.32 15.30
CA GLY A 96 20.32 8.67 15.87
C GLY A 96 20.15 8.75 17.39
N SER A 97 19.60 7.72 18.04
CA SER A 97 19.52 7.62 19.51
C SER A 97 20.78 7.03 20.16
N GLY A 98 21.75 6.58 19.36
CA GLY A 98 22.94 5.87 19.81
C GLY A 98 24.19 6.72 19.99
N THR A 99 24.12 8.05 19.97
CA THR A 99 25.26 8.89 20.40
C THR A 99 25.14 9.06 21.91
N PRO A 100 25.91 8.32 22.74
CA PRO A 100 25.97 8.61 24.15
C PRO A 100 26.70 9.94 24.26
N GLU A 101 26.00 10.95 24.74
CA GLU A 101 26.62 12.15 25.28
C GLU A 101 27.53 11.67 26.41
N ARG A 102 28.81 11.47 26.08
CA ARG A 102 29.85 11.11 27.02
C ARG A 102 30.11 12.36 27.85
N THR A 103 29.25 12.59 28.83
CA THR A 103 29.47 13.54 29.91
C THR A 103 30.60 12.99 30.78
N THR A 104 31.84 13.11 30.32
CA THR A 104 33.00 13.08 31.20
C THR A 104 33.11 14.48 31.80
N ARG A 105 32.61 14.59 33.02
CA ARG A 105 32.98 15.64 33.97
C ARG A 105 34.16 15.14 34.79
#